data_AF-A0AAD5WZ32-F1
#
_entry.id   AF-A0AAD5WZ32-F1
#
_cell.length_a   1.000
_cell.length_b   1.000
_cell.length_c   1.000
_cell.angle_alpha   90.00
_cell.angle_beta   90.00
_cell.angle_gamma   90.00
#
_symmetry.space_group_name_H-M   'P 1'
#
loop_
_entity.id
_entity.type
_entity.pdbx_description
1 polymer ?
#
loop_
_entity_poly.entity_id
_entity_poly.type
_entity_poly.pdbx_seq_one_letter_code
_entity_poly.pdbx_strand_id
1 'polypeptide(L)'
;MLLSYGIIFPLGFLFALAKSKKHAPTQIVGSLVAGAGFMMGHLNRTPFWEGNPHVRFQWWMLVILVGQVGVGVGLKVTKMKDAPKSRVLQFLQSIRLRILRPIHVILGWSFVILPYVQGIFGLIPLTRTCGGQEVINCVAHFIMGSFFVYYGGVTVLRHFGVISLPFRMDVFDSLLITLWGFINTFFEHRPGTPWNHTDLQHTSSGILWLCAGLLSLLLTFFKPYTSVTLNIVPALVI
;
A
#
# COMPACT_ATOMS: atom_id res chain seq x y z
N MET A 1 4.59 15.89 9.32
CA MET A 1 4.53 14.51 8.79
C MET A 1 3.13 14.10 8.38
N LEU A 2 2.16 14.09 9.31
CA LEU A 2 0.76 13.75 8.96
C LEU A 2 0.18 14.67 7.89
N LEU A 3 0.40 15.98 8.00
CA LEU A 3 -0.07 16.95 6.99
C LEU A 3 0.52 16.69 5.60
N SER A 4 1.84 16.47 5.50
CA SER A 4 2.50 16.27 4.21
C SER A 4 2.11 14.92 3.57
N TYR A 5 2.26 13.82 4.32
CA TYR A 5 2.04 12.48 3.80
C TYR A 5 0.57 12.04 3.77
N GLY A 6 -0.25 12.54 4.69
CA GLY A 6 -1.68 12.21 4.77
C GLY A 6 -2.58 13.08 3.92
N ILE A 7 -2.16 14.32 3.59
CA ILE A 7 -3.03 15.29 2.89
C ILE A 7 -2.36 15.84 1.63
N ILE A 8 -1.21 16.52 1.78
CA ILE A 8 -0.63 17.29 0.66
C ILE A 8 -0.13 16.39 -0.48
N PHE A 9 0.62 15.33 -0.18
CA PHE A 9 1.11 14.41 -1.20
C PHE A 9 0.00 13.64 -1.92
N PRO A 10 -1.02 13.08 -1.22
CA PRO A 10 -2.20 12.52 -1.89
C PRO A 10 -2.92 13.52 -2.79
N LEU A 11 -3.14 14.76 -2.35
CA LEU A 11 -3.74 15.81 -3.21
C LEU A 11 -2.87 16.10 -4.44
N GLY A 12 -1.55 16.19 -4.25
CA GLY A 12 -0.60 16.33 -5.34
C GLY A 12 -0.67 15.16 -6.33
N PHE A 13 -0.83 13.93 -5.84
CA PHE A 13 -0.99 12.73 -6.67
C PHE A 13 -2.31 12.77 -7.47
N LEU A 14 -3.42 13.16 -6.84
CA LEU A 14 -4.70 13.36 -7.52
C LEU A 14 -4.61 14.43 -8.62
N PHE A 15 -3.89 15.54 -8.37
CA PHE A 15 -3.63 16.52 -9.42
C PHE A 15 -2.81 15.97 -10.57
N ALA A 16 -1.90 15.02 -10.33
CA ALA A 16 -1.17 14.34 -11.40
C ALA A 16 -2.10 13.47 -12.26
N LEU A 17 -3.00 12.70 -11.63
CA LEU A 17 -4.02 11.90 -12.33
C LEU A 17 -4.94 12.78 -13.18
N ALA A 18 -5.37 13.92 -12.63
CA ALA A 18 -6.18 14.91 -13.32
C ALA A 18 -5.41 15.74 -14.37
N LYS A 19 -4.11 15.46 -14.60
CA LYS A 19 -3.22 16.21 -15.50
C LYS A 19 -3.18 17.72 -15.22
N SER A 20 -3.37 18.11 -13.95
CA SER A 20 -3.43 19.50 -13.51
C SER A 20 -2.04 20.11 -13.34
N LYS A 21 -1.89 21.40 -13.71
CA LYS A 21 -0.67 22.18 -13.48
C LYS A 21 -0.34 22.36 -11.99
N LYS A 22 -1.33 22.15 -11.10
CA LYS A 22 -1.19 22.25 -9.64
C LYS A 22 -0.41 21.09 -9.00
N HIS A 23 -0.14 20.01 -9.75
CA HIS A 23 0.65 18.88 -9.25
C HIS A 23 2.02 19.33 -8.69
N ALA A 24 2.84 19.99 -9.51
CA ALA A 24 4.20 20.34 -9.11
C ALA A 24 4.26 21.33 -7.92
N PRO A 25 3.48 22.44 -7.89
CA PRO A 25 3.44 23.32 -6.73
C PRO A 25 3.04 22.60 -5.43
N THR A 26 2.02 21.74 -5.49
CA THR A 26 1.53 20.99 -4.33
C THR A 26 2.60 20.03 -3.81
N GLN A 27 3.31 19.34 -4.70
CA GLN A 27 4.42 18.44 -4.32
C GLN A 27 5.61 19.20 -3.71
N ILE A 28 5.93 20.39 -4.21
CA ILE A 28 6.98 21.25 -3.63
C ILE A 28 6.62 21.64 -2.20
N VAL A 29 5.39 22.14 -1.98
CA VAL A 29 4.91 22.50 -0.64
C VAL A 29 4.93 21.28 0.29
N GLY A 30 4.45 20.13 -0.18
CA GLY A 30 4.48 18.89 0.60
C GLY A 30 5.89 18.46 0.98
N SER A 31 6.85 18.62 0.06
CA SER A 31 8.27 18.28 0.29
C SER A 31 8.93 19.21 1.30
N LEU A 32 8.63 20.52 1.24
CA LEU A 32 9.12 21.50 2.22
C LEU A 32 8.55 21.22 3.63
N VAL A 33 7.25 20.97 3.73
CA VAL A 33 6.59 20.62 5.00
C VAL A 33 7.14 19.29 5.55
N ALA A 34 7.40 18.31 4.69
CA ALA A 34 8.03 17.05 5.07
C ALA A 34 9.48 17.27 5.58
N GLY A 35 10.28 18.08 4.87
CA GLY A 35 11.64 18.42 5.29
C GLY A 35 11.67 19.12 6.65
N ALA A 36 10.81 20.11 6.87
CA ALA A 36 10.69 20.79 8.15
C ALA A 36 10.32 19.82 9.28
N GLY A 37 9.33 18.94 9.05
CA GLY A 37 8.97 17.92 10.02
C GLY A 37 10.09 16.91 10.31
N PHE A 38 10.93 16.60 9.31
CA PHE A 38 12.05 15.66 9.46
C PHE A 38 13.12 16.28 10.36
N MET A 39 13.44 17.55 10.13
CA MET A 39 14.36 18.31 10.98
C MET A 39 13.84 18.39 12.41
N MET A 40 12.57 18.76 12.61
CA MET A 40 11.97 18.84 13.95
C MET A 40 12.04 17.48 14.67
N GLY A 41 11.76 16.38 13.97
CA GLY A 41 11.85 15.03 14.55
C GLY A 41 13.27 14.63 14.96
N HIS A 42 14.30 15.10 14.24
CA HIS A 42 15.70 14.81 14.59
C HIS A 42 16.26 15.75 15.66
N LEU A 43 15.77 16.99 15.72
CA LEU A 43 16.09 17.93 16.79
C LEU A 43 15.52 17.45 18.13
N ASN A 44 14.32 16.87 18.10
CA ASN A 44 13.68 16.34 19.29
C ASN A 44 14.12 14.89 19.54
N ARG A 45 15.24 14.69 20.25
CA ARG A 45 15.83 13.37 20.55
C ARG A 45 15.05 12.60 21.63
N THR A 46 13.76 12.36 21.43
CA THR A 46 13.00 11.42 22.27
C THR A 46 12.81 10.10 21.53
N PRO A 47 13.83 9.22 21.44
CA PRO A 47 13.57 7.87 21.02
C PRO A 47 12.76 7.20 22.14
N PHE A 48 11.52 6.78 21.84
CA PHE A 48 10.74 5.92 22.74
C PHE A 48 11.57 4.69 23.17
N TRP A 49 12.38 4.18 22.25
CA TRP A 49 13.46 3.19 22.44
C TRP A 49 14.38 3.16 21.21
N GLU A 50 15.62 2.69 21.39
CA GLU A 50 16.66 2.68 20.36
C GLU A 50 16.33 1.72 19.20
N GLY A 51 16.50 2.18 17.96
CA GLY A 51 16.33 1.32 16.79
C GLY A 51 14.89 0.94 16.47
N ASN A 52 13.91 1.69 16.96
CA ASN A 52 12.50 1.46 16.63
C ASN A 52 12.24 1.49 15.10
N PRO A 53 11.24 0.72 14.61
CA PRO A 53 10.99 0.56 13.18
C PRO A 53 10.66 1.88 12.48
N HIS A 54 10.04 2.84 13.17
CA HIS A 54 9.74 4.18 12.62
C HIS A 54 11.01 4.94 12.23
N VAL A 55 11.99 4.99 13.13
CA VAL A 55 13.26 5.70 12.93
C VAL A 55 14.15 4.99 11.92
N ARG A 56 14.06 3.67 11.79
CA ARG A 56 14.80 2.94 10.74
C ARG A 56 14.16 3.14 9.37
N PHE A 57 12.83 3.03 9.29
CA PHE A 57 12.10 3.13 8.03
C PHE A 57 12.02 4.56 7.49
N GLN A 58 12.11 5.59 8.35
CA GLN A 58 12.10 6.99 7.91
C GLN A 58 13.23 7.32 6.92
N TRP A 59 14.40 6.67 7.04
CA TRP A 59 15.53 6.91 6.14
C TRP A 59 15.21 6.46 4.72
N TRP A 60 14.56 5.30 4.59
CA TRP A 60 14.05 4.82 3.30
C TRP A 60 12.99 5.76 2.73
N MET A 61 12.07 6.27 3.58
CA MET A 61 11.08 7.26 3.16
C MET A 61 11.72 8.55 2.64
N LEU A 62 12.81 9.02 3.28
CA LEU A 62 13.55 10.19 2.83
C LEU A 62 14.24 9.94 1.49
N VAL A 63 14.92 8.80 1.32
CA VAL A 63 15.58 8.43 0.05
C VAL A 63 14.56 8.36 -1.09
N ILE A 64 13.40 7.75 -0.85
CA ILE A 64 12.32 7.67 -1.85
C ILE A 64 11.75 9.06 -2.16
N LEU A 65 11.59 9.95 -1.18
CA LEU A 65 11.15 11.33 -1.42
C LEU A 65 12.17 12.13 -2.22
N VAL A 66 13.46 12.09 -1.85
CA VAL A 66 14.53 12.78 -2.58
C VAL A 66 14.64 12.22 -4.00
N GLY A 67 14.56 10.90 -4.17
CA GLY A 67 14.52 10.26 -5.49
C GLY A 67 13.31 10.71 -6.31
N GLN A 68 12.12 10.76 -5.72
CA GLN A 68 10.90 11.18 -6.42
C GLN A 68 10.95 12.65 -6.86
N VAL A 69 11.45 13.53 -6.01
CA VAL A 69 11.68 14.94 -6.34
C VAL A 69 12.75 15.06 -7.43
N GLY A 70 13.88 14.38 -7.29
CA GLY A 70 14.99 14.42 -8.25
C GLY A 70 14.59 13.93 -9.65
N VAL A 71 13.90 12.79 -9.74
CA VAL A 71 13.37 12.27 -11.02
C VAL A 71 12.30 13.22 -11.57
N GLY A 72 11.43 13.79 -10.72
CA GLY A 72 10.45 14.78 -11.12
C GLY A 72 11.07 16.05 -11.72
N VAL A 73 12.15 16.57 -11.11
CA VAL A 73 12.94 17.68 -11.65
C VAL A 73 13.59 17.28 -12.97
N GLY A 74 14.19 16.08 -13.07
CA GLY A 74 14.76 15.56 -14.31
C GLY A 74 13.73 15.49 -15.45
N LEU A 75 12.51 15.06 -15.15
CA LEU A 75 11.37 15.09 -16.10
C LEU A 75 10.87 16.50 -16.42
N LYS A 76 11.15 17.50 -15.61
CA LYS A 76 10.84 18.89 -15.96
C LYS A 76 11.92 19.49 -16.87
N VAL A 77 13.19 19.28 -16.52
CA VAL A 77 14.36 19.82 -17.22
C VAL A 77 14.51 19.21 -18.62
N THR A 78 14.35 17.89 -18.75
CA THR A 78 14.48 17.20 -20.06
C THR A 78 13.26 17.38 -20.97
N LYS A 79 12.34 18.31 -20.65
CA LYS A 79 11.10 18.48 -21.40
C LYS A 79 11.39 19.26 -22.68
N MET A 80 11.27 18.59 -23.82
CA MET A 80 11.38 19.23 -25.13
C MET A 80 10.01 19.68 -25.62
N LYS A 81 9.96 20.83 -26.31
CA LYS A 81 8.76 21.36 -26.97
C LYS A 81 8.60 20.79 -28.38
N ASP A 82 9.72 20.67 -29.09
CA ASP A 82 9.77 20.22 -30.48
C ASP A 82 10.36 18.81 -30.61
N ALA A 83 10.13 18.17 -31.76
CA ALA A 83 10.70 16.88 -32.07
C ALA A 83 12.24 16.94 -32.14
N PRO A 84 12.95 15.95 -31.58
CA PRO A 84 14.40 15.99 -31.44
C PRO A 84 15.10 15.83 -32.80
N LYS A 85 15.78 16.88 -33.23
CA LYS A 85 16.49 16.92 -34.52
C LYS A 85 17.88 16.26 -34.50
N SER A 86 18.52 16.12 -33.33
CA SER A 86 19.85 15.52 -33.20
C SER A 86 19.81 14.16 -32.50
N ARG A 87 20.79 13.29 -32.80
CA ARG A 87 20.94 11.97 -32.13
C ARG A 87 21.04 12.09 -30.61
N VAL A 88 21.69 13.15 -30.11
CA VAL A 88 21.82 13.40 -28.66
C VAL A 88 20.46 13.73 -28.04
N LEU A 89 19.66 14.61 -28.67
CA LEU A 89 18.33 14.94 -28.17
C LEU A 89 17.38 13.72 -28.23
N GLN A 90 17.50 12.88 -29.26
CA GLN A 90 16.74 11.63 -29.37
C GLN A 90 17.10 10.63 -28.26
N PHE A 91 18.39 10.54 -27.91
CA PHE A 91 18.86 9.73 -26.79
C PHE A 91 18.30 10.23 -25.45
N LEU A 92 18.37 11.55 -25.19
CA LEU A 92 17.78 12.15 -23.99
C LEU A 92 16.27 11.95 -23.91
N GLN A 93 15.55 12.05 -25.04
CA GLN A 93 14.11 11.73 -25.09
C GLN A 93 13.83 10.28 -24.73
N SER A 94 14.66 9.37 -25.24
CA SER A 94 14.54 7.94 -24.97
C SER A 94 14.71 7.66 -23.49
N ILE A 95 15.72 8.24 -22.84
CA ILE A 95 15.93 8.11 -21.38
C ILE A 95 14.72 8.68 -20.62
N ARG A 96 14.25 9.86 -20.99
CA ARG A 96 13.09 10.51 -20.35
C ARG A 96 11.86 9.59 -20.37
N LEU A 97 11.52 9.05 -21.53
CA LEU A 97 10.28 8.28 -21.72
C LEU A 97 10.40 6.83 -21.22
N ARG A 98 11.55 6.19 -21.41
CA ARG A 98 11.75 4.77 -21.07
C ARG A 98 12.28 4.51 -19.67
N ILE A 99 12.92 5.50 -19.03
CA ILE A 99 13.56 5.33 -17.71
C ILE A 99 12.96 6.29 -16.69
N LEU A 100 13.09 7.62 -16.90
CA LEU A 100 12.69 8.59 -15.87
C LEU A 100 11.17 8.56 -15.60
N ARG A 101 10.35 8.50 -16.65
CA ARG A 101 8.89 8.47 -16.51
C ARG A 101 8.40 7.23 -15.74
N PRO A 102 8.76 5.98 -16.10
CA PRO A 102 8.30 4.82 -15.34
C PRO A 102 8.80 4.85 -13.90
N ILE A 103 10.06 5.22 -13.65
CA ILE A 103 10.58 5.34 -12.27
C ILE A 103 9.75 6.35 -11.47
N HIS A 104 9.46 7.53 -12.01
CA HIS A 104 8.66 8.54 -11.32
C HIS A 104 7.24 8.07 -10.99
N VAL A 105 6.63 7.28 -11.90
CA VAL A 105 5.30 6.71 -11.69
C VAL A 105 5.35 5.62 -10.61
N ILE A 106 6.32 4.70 -10.67
CA ILE A 106 6.49 3.63 -9.69
C ILE A 106 6.74 4.21 -8.29
N LEU A 107 7.70 5.14 -8.17
CA LEU A 107 7.96 5.84 -6.93
C LEU A 107 6.72 6.59 -6.45
N GLY A 108 6.00 7.30 -7.34
CA GLY A 108 4.77 8.00 -6.99
C GLY A 108 3.67 7.08 -6.43
N TRP A 109 3.49 5.90 -7.01
CA TRP A 109 2.53 4.91 -6.50
C TRP A 109 2.94 4.32 -5.14
N SER A 110 4.25 4.19 -4.88
CA SER A 110 4.73 3.72 -3.57
C SER A 110 4.29 4.63 -2.41
N PHE A 111 4.06 5.93 -2.66
CA PHE A 111 3.56 6.89 -1.67
C PHE A 111 2.11 6.64 -1.23
N VAL A 112 1.37 5.73 -1.88
CA VAL A 112 0.05 5.31 -1.39
C VAL A 112 0.19 4.34 -0.21
N ILE A 113 1.23 3.50 -0.24
CA ILE A 113 1.38 2.38 0.72
C ILE A 113 2.42 2.70 1.79
N LEU A 114 3.62 3.17 1.40
CA LEU A 114 4.74 3.28 2.32
C LEU A 114 4.53 4.31 3.45
N PRO A 115 3.91 5.49 3.22
CA PRO A 115 3.61 6.41 4.31
C PRO A 115 2.60 5.87 5.32
N TYR A 116 1.64 5.05 4.86
CA TYR A 116 0.71 4.36 5.75
C TYR A 116 1.45 3.36 6.66
N VAL A 117 2.36 2.55 6.08
CA VAL A 117 3.23 1.65 6.85
C VAL A 117 4.11 2.42 7.84
N GLN A 118 4.70 3.55 7.42
CA GLN A 118 5.47 4.42 8.32
C GLN A 118 4.62 4.99 9.46
N GLY A 119 3.33 5.25 9.20
CA GLY A 119 2.35 5.66 10.20
C GLY A 119 2.11 4.57 11.25
N ILE A 120 1.89 3.32 10.82
CA ILE A 120 1.80 2.15 11.72
C ILE A 120 3.08 2.03 12.55
N PHE A 121 4.25 2.09 11.90
CA PHE A 121 5.52 2.03 12.60
C PHE A 121 5.71 3.16 13.60
N GLY A 122 5.11 4.33 13.38
CA GLY A 122 5.07 5.42 14.35
C GLY A 122 4.08 5.17 15.49
N LEU A 123 2.96 4.49 15.23
CA LEU A 123 1.97 4.14 16.24
C LEU A 123 2.50 3.11 17.25
N ILE A 124 3.18 2.07 16.78
CA ILE A 124 3.73 0.98 17.63
C ILE A 124 4.56 1.50 18.83
N PRO A 125 5.57 2.38 18.66
CA PRO A 125 6.34 2.91 19.77
C PRO A 125 5.55 3.91 20.62
N LEU A 126 4.52 4.59 20.07
CA LEU A 126 3.64 5.48 20.83
C LEU A 126 2.72 4.71 21.78
N THR A 127 2.12 3.61 21.31
CA THR A 127 1.14 2.82 22.05
C THR A 127 1.77 1.68 22.85
N ARG A 128 3.03 1.32 22.56
CA ARG A 128 3.75 0.18 23.14
C ARG A 128 3.04 -1.16 22.91
N THR A 129 2.35 -1.31 21.77
CA THR A 129 1.45 -2.45 21.50
C THR A 129 2.11 -3.68 20.89
N CYS A 130 3.37 -3.60 20.41
CA CYS A 130 4.10 -4.76 19.90
C CYS A 130 5.44 -4.92 20.62
N GLY A 131 5.59 -5.96 21.45
CA GLY A 131 6.85 -6.30 22.11
C GLY A 131 6.89 -7.75 22.61
N GLY A 132 8.09 -8.30 22.81
CA GLY A 132 8.28 -9.62 23.40
C GLY A 132 7.85 -10.80 22.51
N GLN A 133 7.22 -11.80 23.10
CA GLN A 133 6.86 -13.07 22.44
C GLN A 133 5.63 -12.95 21.50
N GLU A 134 4.85 -11.87 21.62
CA GLU A 134 3.61 -11.63 20.88
C GLU A 134 3.78 -10.82 19.59
N VAL A 135 5.02 -10.55 19.17
CA VAL A 135 5.28 -9.71 17.97
C VAL A 135 4.62 -10.29 16.71
N ILE A 136 4.62 -11.61 16.53
CA ILE A 136 4.00 -12.25 15.35
C ILE A 136 2.49 -12.03 15.35
N ASN A 137 1.82 -12.20 16.49
CA ASN A 137 0.39 -11.91 16.64
C ASN A 137 0.10 -10.43 16.36
N CYS A 138 0.94 -9.52 16.88
CA CYS A 138 0.79 -8.09 16.63
C CYS A 138 0.90 -7.73 15.14
N VAL A 139 1.91 -8.29 14.46
CA VAL A 139 2.13 -8.09 13.02
C VAL A 139 0.95 -8.63 12.22
N ALA A 140 0.43 -9.82 12.56
CA ALA A 140 -0.74 -10.38 11.90
C ALA A 140 -1.97 -9.46 12.01
N HIS A 141 -2.22 -8.87 13.19
CA HIS A 141 -3.34 -7.93 13.40
C HIS A 141 -3.18 -6.64 12.59
N PHE A 142 -1.98 -6.05 12.55
CA PHE A 142 -1.74 -4.86 11.73
C PHE A 142 -1.86 -5.15 10.23
N ILE A 143 -1.41 -6.32 9.77
CA ILE A 143 -1.58 -6.75 8.38
C ILE A 143 -3.07 -6.93 8.05
N MET A 144 -3.82 -7.66 8.89
CA MET A 144 -5.25 -7.87 8.71
C MET A 144 -6.03 -6.55 8.71
N GLY A 145 -5.78 -5.67 9.69
CA GLY A 145 -6.39 -4.34 9.73
C GLY A 145 -6.06 -3.49 8.51
N SER A 146 -4.84 -3.61 7.99
CA SER A 146 -4.45 -2.94 6.75
C SER A 146 -5.23 -3.45 5.55
N PHE A 147 -5.44 -4.76 5.43
CA PHE A 147 -6.31 -5.32 4.39
C PHE A 147 -7.71 -4.71 4.45
N PHE A 148 -8.32 -4.58 5.64
CA PHE A 148 -9.64 -3.95 5.77
C PHE A 148 -9.65 -2.48 5.37
N VAL A 149 -8.61 -1.70 5.73
CA VAL A 149 -8.50 -0.29 5.34
C VAL A 149 -8.43 -0.13 3.82
N TYR A 150 -7.55 -0.88 3.15
CA TYR A 150 -7.41 -0.78 1.69
C TYR A 150 -8.60 -1.39 0.94
N TYR A 151 -9.11 -2.52 1.42
CA TYR A 151 -10.32 -3.16 0.90
C TYR A 151 -11.53 -2.22 0.96
N GLY A 152 -11.77 -1.62 2.13
CA GLY A 152 -12.84 -0.65 2.33
C GLY A 152 -12.66 0.58 1.46
N GLY A 153 -11.43 1.10 1.36
CA GLY A 153 -11.10 2.21 0.47
C GLY A 153 -11.41 1.92 -1.00
N VAL A 154 -10.95 0.78 -1.53
CA VAL A 154 -11.23 0.34 -2.91
C VAL A 154 -12.74 0.18 -3.13
N THR A 155 -13.44 -0.44 -2.17
CA THR A 155 -14.88 -0.67 -2.27
C THR A 155 -15.67 0.65 -2.31
N VAL A 156 -15.33 1.61 -1.44
CA VAL A 156 -15.92 2.95 -1.42
C VAL A 156 -15.64 3.71 -2.72
N LEU A 157 -14.39 3.72 -3.19
CA LEU A 157 -14.01 4.38 -4.45
C LEU A 157 -14.73 3.77 -5.65
N ARG A 158 -14.91 2.44 -5.66
CA ARG A 158 -15.69 1.74 -6.69
C ARG A 158 -17.18 2.08 -6.59
N HIS A 159 -17.74 2.16 -5.38
CA HIS A 159 -19.15 2.47 -5.16
C HIS A 159 -19.51 3.87 -5.66
N PHE A 160 -18.62 4.86 -5.46
CA PHE A 160 -18.75 6.21 -6.02
C PHE A 160 -18.36 6.33 -7.50
N GLY A 161 -18.02 5.22 -8.16
CA GLY A 161 -17.64 5.22 -9.59
C GLY A 161 -16.31 5.90 -9.91
N VAL A 162 -15.46 6.15 -8.90
CA VAL A 162 -14.14 6.77 -9.08
C VAL A 162 -13.17 5.81 -9.78
N ILE A 163 -13.27 4.51 -9.46
CA ILE A 163 -12.45 3.46 -10.05
C ILE A 163 -13.33 2.35 -10.64
N SER A 164 -12.93 1.86 -11.81
CA SER A 164 -13.49 0.64 -12.43
C SER A 164 -12.50 -0.50 -12.29
N LEU A 165 -12.86 -1.55 -11.57
CA LEU A 165 -12.05 -2.76 -11.49
C LEU A 165 -12.39 -3.72 -12.65
N PRO A 166 -11.38 -4.40 -13.24
CA PRO A 166 -11.61 -5.33 -14.35
C PRO A 166 -12.25 -6.65 -13.90
N PHE A 167 -12.23 -6.94 -12.59
CA PHE A 167 -12.83 -8.12 -11.98
C PHE A 167 -14.06 -7.76 -11.15
N ARG A 168 -14.99 -8.71 -11.01
CA ARG A 168 -16.16 -8.57 -10.14
C ARG A 168 -15.72 -8.67 -8.67
N MET A 169 -16.40 -7.94 -7.79
CA MET A 169 -16.04 -7.87 -6.36
C MET A 169 -16.17 -9.24 -5.67
N ASP A 170 -17.16 -10.05 -6.04
CA ASP A 170 -17.32 -11.40 -5.49
C ASP A 170 -16.12 -12.31 -5.77
N VAL A 171 -15.46 -12.16 -6.93
CA VAL A 171 -14.22 -12.89 -7.24
C VAL A 171 -13.07 -12.41 -6.35
N PHE A 172 -13.00 -11.10 -6.14
CA PHE A 172 -11.97 -10.49 -5.32
C PHE A 172 -12.11 -10.91 -3.85
N ASP A 173 -13.34 -10.87 -3.31
CA ASP A 173 -13.65 -11.30 -1.95
C ASP A 173 -13.33 -12.78 -1.77
N SER A 174 -13.74 -13.62 -2.73
CA SER A 174 -13.43 -15.06 -2.72
C SER A 174 -11.92 -15.34 -2.74
N LEU A 175 -11.17 -14.59 -3.55
CA LEU A 175 -9.71 -14.71 -3.62
C LEU A 175 -9.05 -14.29 -2.30
N LEU A 176 -9.49 -13.17 -1.71
CA LEU A 176 -8.98 -12.70 -0.42
C LEU A 176 -9.22 -13.71 0.69
N ILE A 177 -10.45 -14.23 0.81
CA ILE A 177 -10.82 -15.25 1.80
C ILE A 177 -9.97 -16.52 1.61
N THR A 178 -9.78 -16.95 0.36
CA THR A 178 -8.96 -18.13 0.03
C THR A 178 -7.50 -17.93 0.42
N LEU A 179 -6.89 -16.80 0.04
CA LEU A 179 -5.48 -16.51 0.34
C LEU A 179 -5.25 -16.35 1.84
N TRP A 180 -6.15 -15.67 2.54
CA TRP A 180 -6.05 -15.49 3.99
C TRP A 180 -6.27 -16.82 4.73
N GLY A 181 -7.25 -17.62 4.30
CA GLY A 181 -7.47 -18.97 4.81
C GLY A 181 -6.25 -19.89 4.62
N PHE A 182 -5.59 -19.81 3.46
CA PHE A 182 -4.34 -20.53 3.20
C PHE A 182 -3.24 -20.13 4.17
N ILE A 183 -3.03 -18.82 4.39
CA ILE A 183 -2.01 -18.33 5.32
C ILE A 183 -2.29 -18.83 6.73
N ASN A 184 -3.52 -18.67 7.24
CA ASN A 184 -3.88 -19.10 8.59
C ASN A 184 -3.86 -20.61 8.79
N THR A 185 -4.08 -21.39 7.72
CA THR A 185 -4.03 -22.85 7.79
C THR A 185 -2.58 -23.35 7.94
N PHE A 186 -1.64 -22.76 7.20
CA PHE A 186 -0.29 -23.32 7.05
C PHE A 186 0.82 -22.55 7.77
N PHE A 187 0.61 -21.27 8.09
CA PHE A 187 1.66 -20.38 8.60
C PHE A 187 1.37 -19.80 9.98
N GLU A 188 0.21 -20.10 10.56
CA GLU A 188 -0.16 -19.61 11.89
C GLU A 188 0.69 -20.25 13.00
N HIS A 189 0.79 -21.58 12.98
CA HIS A 189 1.56 -22.30 13.99
C HIS A 189 3.07 -22.14 13.75
N ARG A 190 3.80 -21.77 14.81
CA ARG A 190 5.25 -21.60 14.74
C ARG A 190 5.93 -22.98 14.72
N PRO A 191 6.69 -23.32 13.66
CA PRO A 191 7.37 -24.61 13.59
C PRO A 191 8.28 -24.83 14.80
N GLY A 192 8.15 -26.00 15.43
CA GLY A 192 8.99 -26.39 16.57
C GLY A 192 8.51 -25.90 17.94
N THR A 193 7.32 -25.30 18.02
CA THR A 193 6.68 -24.94 19.31
C THR A 193 5.49 -25.88 19.61
N PRO A 194 5.07 -26.05 20.87
CA PRO A 194 3.84 -26.76 21.17
C PRO A 194 2.62 -26.01 20.67
N TRP A 195 1.61 -26.74 20.18
CA TRP A 195 0.31 -26.16 19.85
C TRP A 195 -0.35 -25.58 21.09
N ASN A 196 -0.87 -24.37 20.96
CA ASN A 196 -1.68 -23.72 21.99
C ASN A 196 -3.13 -23.53 21.48
N HIS A 197 -4.02 -23.07 22.38
CA HIS A 197 -5.43 -22.86 22.02
C HIS A 197 -5.61 -21.81 20.91
N THR A 198 -4.82 -20.74 20.91
CA THR A 198 -4.87 -19.68 19.89
C THR A 198 -4.50 -20.22 18.50
N ASP A 199 -3.44 -21.03 18.41
CA ASP A 199 -3.02 -21.68 17.16
C ASP A 199 -4.17 -22.54 16.60
N LEU A 200 -4.81 -23.36 17.44
CA LEU A 200 -5.93 -24.22 17.03
C LEU A 200 -7.14 -23.39 16.58
N GLN A 201 -7.45 -22.29 17.27
CA GLN A 201 -8.56 -21.41 16.93
C GLN A 201 -8.32 -20.69 15.59
N HIS A 202 -7.11 -20.19 15.36
CA HIS A 202 -6.75 -19.49 14.14
C HIS A 202 -6.61 -20.45 12.95
N THR A 203 -5.99 -21.62 13.13
CA THR A 203 -5.88 -22.64 12.09
C THR A 203 -7.25 -23.22 11.71
N SER A 204 -8.14 -23.49 12.67
CA SER A 204 -9.51 -23.96 12.35
C SER A 204 -10.31 -22.92 11.56
N SER A 205 -10.21 -21.64 11.93
CA SER A 205 -10.79 -20.53 11.15
C SER A 205 -10.15 -20.44 9.75
N GLY A 206 -8.84 -20.65 9.66
CA GLY A 206 -8.11 -20.71 8.39
C GLY A 206 -8.61 -21.80 7.45
N ILE A 207 -8.84 -23.01 7.96
CA ILE A 207 -9.38 -24.14 7.19
C ILE A 207 -10.78 -23.81 6.67
N LEU A 208 -11.64 -23.25 7.53
CA LEU A 208 -12.99 -22.81 7.13
C LEU A 208 -12.94 -21.81 5.98
N TRP A 209 -12.14 -20.76 6.12
CA TRP A 209 -11.96 -19.74 5.08
C TRP A 209 -11.34 -20.30 3.80
N LEU A 210 -10.35 -21.18 3.90
CA LEU A 210 -9.73 -21.80 2.73
C LEU A 210 -10.74 -22.63 1.93
N CYS A 211 -11.46 -23.53 2.60
CA CYS A 211 -12.46 -24.38 1.97
C CYS A 211 -13.61 -23.57 1.37
N ALA A 212 -14.14 -22.60 2.12
CA ALA A 212 -15.27 -21.78 1.67
C ALA A 212 -14.87 -20.80 0.55
N GLY A 213 -13.65 -20.24 0.61
CA GLY A 213 -13.09 -19.40 -0.45
C GLY A 213 -12.87 -20.19 -1.75
N LEU A 214 -12.29 -21.39 -1.67
CA LEU A 214 -12.14 -22.29 -2.82
C LEU A 214 -13.49 -22.67 -3.40
N LEU A 215 -14.47 -23.05 -2.58
CA LEU A 215 -15.83 -23.34 -3.03
C LEU A 215 -16.44 -22.12 -3.74
N SER A 216 -16.27 -20.92 -3.18
CA SER A 216 -16.76 -19.69 -3.78
C SER A 216 -16.13 -19.41 -5.15
N LEU A 217 -14.81 -19.59 -5.28
CA LEU A 217 -14.12 -19.46 -6.57
C LEU A 217 -14.60 -20.52 -7.57
N LEU A 218 -14.77 -21.77 -7.13
CA LEU A 218 -15.29 -22.84 -7.98
C LEU A 218 -16.70 -22.49 -8.50
N LEU A 219 -17.61 -22.05 -7.63
CA LEU A 219 -18.95 -21.62 -8.05
C LEU A 219 -18.94 -20.41 -8.99
N THR A 220 -17.94 -19.54 -8.83
CA THR A 220 -17.74 -18.36 -9.68
C THR A 220 -17.29 -18.75 -11.09
N PHE A 221 -16.37 -19.72 -11.23
CA PHE A 221 -15.78 -20.12 -12.51
C PHE A 221 -16.54 -21.24 -13.23
N PHE A 222 -17.12 -22.18 -12.49
CA PHE A 222 -17.80 -23.36 -13.04
C PHE A 222 -19.32 -23.21 -13.14
N LYS A 223 -19.85 -22.01 -12.93
CA LYS A 223 -21.29 -21.74 -12.86
C LYS A 223 -22.05 -22.34 -14.07
N PRO A 224 -22.92 -23.35 -13.87
CA PRO A 224 -23.84 -23.86 -14.89
C PRO A 224 -25.09 -22.98 -15.04
N TYR A 225 -25.27 -21.98 -14.18
CA TYR A 225 -26.48 -21.16 -14.10
C TYR A 225 -26.34 -19.84 -14.86
N THR A 226 -27.10 -19.76 -15.95
CA THR A 226 -27.30 -18.64 -16.87
C THR A 226 -27.99 -17.40 -16.28
N SER A 227 -28.14 -17.28 -14.96
CA SER A 227 -28.69 -16.08 -14.34
C SER A 227 -27.60 -15.22 -13.69
N VAL A 228 -27.70 -13.92 -13.93
CA VAL A 228 -26.83 -12.82 -13.44
C VAL A 228 -26.97 -12.64 -11.92
N THR A 229 -26.83 -13.71 -11.15
CA THR A 229 -26.89 -13.70 -9.69
C THR A 229 -25.48 -13.55 -9.12
N LEU A 230 -25.30 -12.60 -8.21
CA LEU A 230 -24.06 -12.42 -7.46
C LEU A 230 -23.79 -13.66 -6.61
N ASN A 231 -22.53 -14.07 -6.51
CA ASN A 231 -22.13 -15.14 -5.61
C ASN A 231 -22.17 -14.62 -4.16
N ILE A 232 -23.05 -15.22 -3.34
CA ILE A 232 -23.28 -14.81 -1.95
C ILE A 232 -22.33 -15.50 -0.97
N VAL A 233 -21.60 -16.54 -1.40
CA VAL A 233 -20.74 -17.34 -0.51
C VAL A 233 -19.71 -16.47 0.23
N PRO A 234 -19.01 -15.51 -0.41
CA PRO A 234 -18.06 -14.65 0.30
C PRO A 234 -18.73 -13.85 1.43
N ALA A 235 -19.98 -13.41 1.23
CA ALA A 235 -20.72 -12.63 2.21
C ALA A 235 -21.25 -13.48 3.39
N LEU A 236 -21.33 -14.80 3.25
CA LEU A 236 -21.76 -15.71 4.32
C LEU A 236 -20.60 -16.20 5.20
N VAL A 237 -19.36 -16.00 4.72
CA VAL A 237 -18.13 -16.58 5.31
C VAL A 237 -17.33 -15.53 6.08
N ILE A 238 -17.55 -14.25 5.78
CA ILE A 238 -17.04 -13.08 6.51
C ILE A 238 -17.90 -12.84 7.75
#